data_AF-A0A1W9QHI2-F1
#
_entry.id   AF-A0A1W9QHI2-F1
#
_cell.length_a   1.000
_cell.length_b   1.000
_cell.length_c   1.000
_cell.angle_alpha   90.00
_cell.angle_beta   90.00
_cell.angle_gamma   90.00
#
_symmetry.space_group_name_H-M   'P 1'
#
loop_
_entity.id
_entity.type
_entity.pdbx_description
1 polymer ?
#
loop_
_entity_poly.entity_id
_entity_poly.type
_entity_poly.pdbx_seq_one_letter_code
_entity_poly.pdbx_strand_id
1 'polypeptide(L)'
;MRRAERGALLAALALGASLGSCAAESEEPPLPPPNCDESPGELFERRVRPLLETDRPESCSECHAGGISLAEFAREDACESMACLIADGLVSLEDPEGSVLLSWIERAQGTGPLVTEQMVRQEYLGFRSWIEHEAACGQCREATCGDEPTEFCAIGSSPPNSFGLATDPGDCEQETLEALFRGTIYKDRDRCLPCHFVEEETAISDAPRFFTERGGCGVGSLASMRAILRRGLVNIKNPEQSFLLLKPLAESDGGMPHEGGDKFLKENDSHYRSFAHWVFRYSDCQTAAAK
;
A
#
# COMPACT_ATOMS: atom_id res chain seq x y z
N MET A 1 -17.60 -66.88 -63.35
CA MET A 1 -17.42 -67.95 -62.34
C MET A 1 -17.41 -67.32 -60.95
N ARG A 2 -18.33 -67.76 -60.06
CA ARG A 2 -18.46 -67.61 -58.58
C ARG A 2 -18.53 -66.16 -58.02
N ARG A 3 -19.71 -65.61 -57.63
CA ARG A 3 -20.55 -65.75 -56.39
C ARG A 3 -19.79 -65.46 -55.08
N ALA A 4 -20.14 -64.35 -54.39
CA ALA A 4 -20.88 -64.21 -53.11
C ALA A 4 -19.95 -64.37 -51.88
N GLU A 5 -19.98 -63.57 -50.80
CA GLU A 5 -21.03 -63.27 -49.80
C GLU A 5 -20.67 -61.96 -49.04
N ARG A 6 -21.59 -60.99 -48.84
CA ARG A 6 -22.39 -60.71 -47.62
C ARG A 6 -21.64 -60.69 -46.27
N GLY A 7 -21.56 -59.51 -45.67
CA GLY A 7 -21.39 -59.29 -44.22
C GLY A 7 -21.82 -57.87 -43.85
N ALA A 8 -22.89 -57.73 -43.08
CA ALA A 8 -23.44 -56.47 -42.57
C ALA A 8 -23.23 -56.40 -41.05
N LEU A 9 -22.82 -55.25 -40.51
CA LEU A 9 -22.97 -54.83 -39.11
C LEU A 9 -22.77 -53.30 -39.07
N LEU A 10 -23.84 -52.52 -38.92
CA LEU A 10 -24.44 -52.03 -37.67
C LEU A 10 -23.70 -50.82 -37.08
N ALA A 11 -24.48 -49.74 -36.96
CA ALA A 11 -24.12 -48.43 -36.45
C ALA A 11 -23.82 -48.43 -34.95
N ALA A 12 -22.92 -47.53 -34.54
CA ALA A 12 -22.95 -46.92 -33.22
C ALA A 12 -22.52 -45.45 -33.34
N LEU A 13 -23.51 -44.55 -33.25
CA LEU A 13 -23.28 -43.17 -32.87
C LEU A 13 -22.76 -43.17 -31.43
N ALA A 14 -21.60 -42.55 -31.20
CA ALA A 14 -21.21 -42.08 -29.87
C ALA A 14 -21.07 -40.56 -29.94
N LEU A 15 -22.04 -39.88 -29.31
CA LEU A 15 -21.94 -38.47 -28.95
C LEU A 15 -20.76 -38.32 -27.98
N GLY A 16 -19.70 -37.65 -28.41
CA GLY A 16 -18.66 -37.14 -27.52
C GLY A 16 -19.16 -35.85 -26.88
N ALA A 17 -19.67 -35.96 -25.66
CA ALA A 17 -20.05 -34.83 -24.83
C ALA A 17 -18.84 -33.95 -24.50
N SER A 18 -19.05 -32.64 -24.61
CA SER A 18 -18.21 -31.59 -24.05
C SER A 18 -18.05 -31.77 -22.55
N LEU A 19 -16.84 -32.03 -22.07
CA LEU A 19 -16.46 -31.69 -20.70
C LEU A 19 -15.67 -30.40 -20.77
N GLY A 20 -16.29 -29.34 -20.26
CA GLY A 20 -15.64 -28.06 -20.03
C GLY A 20 -14.43 -28.28 -19.14
N SER A 21 -13.29 -27.77 -19.60
CA SER A 21 -12.11 -27.59 -18.78
C SER A 21 -12.44 -26.51 -17.77
N CYS A 22 -13.01 -26.89 -16.62
CA CYS A 22 -12.90 -26.08 -15.42
C CYS A 22 -11.40 -25.98 -15.14
N ALA A 23 -10.85 -24.79 -15.37
CA ALA A 23 -9.58 -24.43 -14.77
C ALA A 23 -9.74 -24.69 -13.27
N ALA A 24 -9.04 -25.71 -12.77
CA ALA A 24 -8.86 -25.84 -11.35
C ALA A 24 -8.11 -24.57 -10.93
N GLU A 25 -8.80 -23.68 -10.22
CA GLU A 25 -8.16 -22.74 -9.33
C GLU A 25 -7.19 -23.59 -8.49
N SER A 26 -5.90 -23.47 -8.78
CA SER A 26 -4.87 -24.18 -8.05
C SER A 26 -4.83 -23.55 -6.67
N GLU A 27 -5.62 -24.11 -5.76
CA GLU A 27 -5.62 -23.77 -4.36
C GLU A 27 -4.20 -23.98 -3.85
N GLU A 28 -3.57 -22.86 -3.52
CA GLU A 28 -2.17 -22.79 -3.17
C GLU A 28 -1.95 -23.53 -1.84
N PRO A 29 -0.96 -24.45 -1.76
CA PRO A 29 -0.74 -25.17 -0.52
C PRO A 29 -0.42 -24.16 0.61
N PRO A 30 -1.02 -24.32 1.80
CA PRO A 30 -0.80 -23.40 2.90
C PRO A 30 0.69 -23.34 3.26
N LEU A 31 1.15 -22.15 3.66
CA LEU A 31 2.51 -22.00 4.17
C LEU A 31 2.73 -23.00 5.33
N PRO A 32 3.90 -23.65 5.40
CA PRO A 32 4.22 -24.51 6.54
C PRO A 32 4.19 -23.67 7.83
N PRO A 33 3.79 -24.26 8.96
CA PRO A 33 3.75 -23.53 10.23
C PRO A 33 5.14 -22.99 10.59
N PRO A 34 5.23 -21.84 11.28
CA PRO A 34 6.50 -21.25 11.69
C PRO A 34 7.34 -22.22 12.53
N ASN A 35 8.64 -22.25 12.26
CA ASN A 35 9.59 -23.08 13.00
C ASN A 35 10.44 -22.22 13.94
N CYS A 36 10.03 -22.06 15.19
CA CYS A 36 10.74 -21.19 16.14
C CYS A 36 12.14 -21.66 16.56
N ASP A 37 12.60 -22.84 16.11
CA ASP A 37 14.00 -23.27 16.26
C ASP A 37 14.92 -22.57 15.25
N GLU A 38 14.37 -22.05 14.16
CA GLU A 38 15.07 -21.20 13.20
C GLU A 38 15.13 -19.77 13.74
N SER A 39 16.30 -19.14 13.62
CA SER A 39 16.46 -17.73 14.00
C SER A 39 15.82 -16.79 12.97
N PRO A 40 15.39 -15.58 13.38
CA PRO A 40 14.82 -14.59 12.45
C PRO A 40 15.77 -14.25 11.31
N GLY A 41 17.07 -14.17 11.62
CA GLY A 41 18.12 -13.91 10.65
C GLY A 41 18.22 -15.01 9.59
N GLU A 42 18.16 -16.29 9.98
CA GLU A 42 18.25 -17.40 9.01
C GLU A 42 17.05 -17.43 8.04
N LEU A 43 15.84 -17.19 8.54
CA LEU A 43 14.65 -17.10 7.70
C LEU A 43 14.73 -15.89 6.76
N PHE A 44 15.12 -14.73 7.29
CA PHE A 44 15.30 -13.49 6.52
C PHE A 44 16.35 -13.68 5.42
N GLU A 45 17.54 -14.20 5.73
CA GLU A 45 18.62 -14.42 4.76
C GLU A 45 18.22 -15.40 3.66
N ARG A 46 17.41 -16.40 3.97
CA ARG A 46 16.98 -17.39 2.99
C ARG A 46 15.84 -16.90 2.10
N ARG A 47 14.89 -16.14 2.65
CA ARG A 47 13.62 -15.84 1.98
C ARG A 47 13.41 -14.38 1.60
N VAL A 48 14.01 -13.45 2.32
CA VAL A 48 13.81 -12.01 2.12
C VAL A 48 15.04 -11.38 1.47
N ARG A 49 16.25 -11.59 2.02
CA ARG A 49 17.50 -11.01 1.48
C ARG A 49 17.68 -11.18 -0.03
N PRO A 50 17.47 -12.37 -0.64
CA PRO A 50 17.66 -12.55 -2.09
C PRO A 50 16.64 -11.79 -2.96
N LEU A 51 15.58 -11.26 -2.34
CA LEU A 51 14.55 -10.48 -3.02
C LEU A 51 14.89 -8.98 -3.03
N LEU A 52 15.91 -8.56 -2.26
CA LEU A 52 16.34 -7.17 -2.09
C LEU A 52 17.61 -6.85 -2.89
N GLU A 53 18.06 -7.77 -3.74
CA GLU A 53 19.27 -7.59 -4.55
C GLU A 53 19.02 -6.52 -5.62
N THR A 54 19.84 -5.47 -5.62
CA THR A 54 19.63 -4.25 -6.43
C THR A 54 19.73 -4.45 -7.95
N ASP A 55 20.20 -5.61 -8.41
CA ASP A 55 20.30 -5.98 -9.83
C ASP A 55 19.09 -6.79 -10.35
N ARG A 56 18.09 -7.04 -9.49
CA ARG A 56 16.85 -7.72 -9.81
C ARG A 56 15.71 -6.71 -10.03
N PRO A 57 14.81 -6.91 -11.02
CA PRO A 57 13.52 -6.21 -11.05
C PRO A 57 12.68 -6.58 -9.82
N GLU A 58 11.91 -5.63 -9.29
CA GLU A 58 11.09 -5.82 -8.09
C GLU A 58 9.63 -5.51 -8.40
N SER A 59 8.68 -6.15 -7.69
CA SER A 59 7.24 -5.86 -7.87
C SER A 59 6.91 -4.38 -7.75
N CYS A 60 7.56 -3.68 -6.81
CA CYS A 60 7.44 -2.24 -6.58
C CYS A 60 7.73 -1.40 -7.84
N SER A 61 8.66 -1.87 -8.68
CA SER A 61 9.11 -1.16 -9.89
C SER A 61 8.07 -1.18 -11.02
N GLU A 62 7.07 -2.07 -10.97
CA GLU A 62 5.97 -2.12 -11.96
C GLU A 62 5.14 -0.83 -11.92
N CYS A 63 4.88 -0.31 -10.72
CA CYS A 63 4.09 0.90 -10.49
C CYS A 63 4.97 2.15 -10.21
N HIS A 64 6.21 1.94 -9.72
CA HIS A 64 7.13 3.01 -9.35
C HIS A 64 8.43 2.93 -10.14
N ALA A 65 8.34 3.17 -11.44
CA ALA A 65 9.40 3.04 -12.45
C ALA A 65 10.70 3.87 -12.23
N GLY A 66 10.90 4.50 -11.06
CA GLY A 66 12.12 5.26 -10.78
C GLY A 66 12.35 5.70 -9.34
N GLY A 67 11.92 4.96 -8.30
CA GLY A 67 12.37 5.34 -6.95
C GLY A 67 11.67 4.73 -5.73
N ILE A 68 11.08 3.53 -5.82
CA ILE A 68 10.75 2.75 -4.62
C ILE A 68 11.28 1.34 -4.86
N SER A 69 12.30 0.97 -4.08
CA SER A 69 12.86 -0.38 -4.06
C SER A 69 12.39 -1.16 -2.83
N LEU A 70 12.18 -2.46 -2.99
CA LEU A 70 11.89 -3.37 -1.89
C LEU A 70 13.03 -3.36 -0.85
N ALA A 71 14.27 -3.15 -1.30
CA ALA A 71 15.45 -2.99 -0.45
C ALA A 71 15.37 -1.78 0.51
N GLU A 72 14.61 -0.73 0.18
CA GLU A 72 14.43 0.44 1.06
C GLU A 72 13.71 0.10 2.37
N PHE A 73 12.99 -1.03 2.39
CA PHE A 73 12.21 -1.50 3.52
C PHE A 73 12.96 -2.49 4.42
N ALA A 74 14.22 -2.75 4.10
CA ALA A 74 15.07 -3.69 4.82
C ALA A 74 16.38 -3.04 5.27
N ARG A 75 16.84 -3.46 6.45
CA ARG A 75 18.11 -3.09 7.07
C ARG A 75 19.10 -4.25 6.96
N GLU A 76 20.32 -4.00 7.42
CA GLU A 76 21.33 -5.06 7.53
C GLU A 76 20.90 -6.14 8.54
N ASP A 77 20.31 -5.75 9.67
CA ASP A 77 19.78 -6.69 10.66
C ASP A 77 18.29 -7.02 10.42
N ALA A 78 17.95 -8.31 10.50
CA ALA A 78 16.58 -8.77 10.30
C ALA A 78 15.65 -8.22 11.39
N CYS A 79 16.06 -8.26 12.66
CA CYS A 79 15.21 -7.80 13.74
C CYS A 79 15.01 -6.29 13.74
N GLU A 80 16.04 -5.52 13.38
CA GLU A 80 15.91 -4.08 13.13
C GLU A 80 14.96 -3.78 11.97
N SER A 81 15.08 -4.53 10.86
CA SER A 81 14.17 -4.41 9.72
C SER A 81 12.71 -4.61 10.14
N MET A 82 12.44 -5.69 10.88
CA MET A 82 11.09 -5.97 11.38
C MET A 82 10.60 -4.85 12.33
N ALA A 83 11.44 -4.40 13.25
CA ALA A 83 11.10 -3.33 14.18
C ALA A 83 10.76 -2.02 13.45
N CYS A 84 11.49 -1.68 12.40
CA CYS A 84 11.19 -0.51 11.56
C CYS A 84 9.89 -0.68 10.77
N LEU A 85 9.66 -1.85 10.15
CA LEU A 85 8.43 -2.12 9.42
C LEU A 85 7.18 -2.06 10.32
N ILE A 86 7.28 -2.50 11.58
CA ILE A 86 6.23 -2.37 12.59
C ILE A 86 6.06 -0.90 12.99
N ALA A 87 7.15 -0.20 13.28
CA ALA A 87 7.11 1.21 13.67
C ALA A 87 6.50 2.12 12.59
N ASP A 88 6.69 1.76 11.31
CA ASP A 88 6.14 2.45 10.15
C ASP A 88 4.68 2.06 9.86
N GLY A 89 4.14 1.10 10.61
CA GLY A 89 2.80 0.55 10.41
C GLY A 89 2.64 -0.20 9.09
N LEU A 90 3.74 -0.71 8.53
CA LEU A 90 3.76 -1.53 7.31
C LEU A 90 3.52 -3.01 7.61
N VAL A 91 3.89 -3.45 8.81
CA VAL A 91 3.68 -4.80 9.32
C VAL A 91 2.83 -4.77 10.59
N SER A 92 1.88 -5.71 10.69
CA SER A 92 1.17 -6.03 11.94
C SER A 92 1.48 -7.46 12.33
N LEU A 93 1.87 -7.68 13.59
CA LEU A 93 2.08 -9.02 14.13
C LEU A 93 0.79 -9.62 14.69
N GLU A 94 -0.21 -8.77 15.00
CA GLU A 94 -1.55 -9.19 15.41
C GLU A 94 -2.38 -9.70 14.22
N ASP A 95 -2.15 -9.12 13.03
CA ASP A 95 -2.75 -9.52 11.76
C ASP A 95 -1.69 -9.61 10.65
N PRO A 96 -0.89 -10.70 10.61
CA PRO A 96 0.18 -10.89 9.63
C PRO A 96 -0.29 -10.77 8.18
N GLU A 97 -1.39 -11.43 7.82
CA GLU A 97 -1.96 -11.40 6.47
C GLU A 97 -2.48 -10.01 6.10
N GLY A 98 -3.03 -9.27 7.08
CA GLY A 98 -3.49 -7.88 6.90
C GLY A 98 -2.38 -6.83 6.85
N SER A 99 -1.11 -7.23 6.84
CA SER A 99 0.02 -6.29 6.76
C SER A 99 -0.01 -5.45 5.48
N VAL A 100 0.18 -4.14 5.64
CA VAL A 100 0.19 -3.17 4.54
C VAL A 100 1.25 -3.50 3.48
N LEU A 101 2.42 -3.97 3.92
CA LEU A 101 3.52 -4.35 3.02
C LEU A 101 3.11 -5.47 2.05
N LEU A 102 2.40 -6.48 2.55
CA LEU A 102 1.92 -7.60 1.73
C LEU A 102 0.90 -7.10 0.70
N SER A 103 -0.01 -6.23 1.13
CA SER A 103 -0.96 -5.57 0.25
C SER A 103 -0.29 -4.70 -0.83
N TRP A 104 0.94 -4.23 -0.63
CA TRP A 104 1.69 -3.47 -1.63
C TRP A 104 2.31 -4.35 -2.67
N ILE A 105 2.90 -5.47 -2.25
CA ILE A 105 3.48 -6.46 -3.16
C ILE A 105 2.39 -6.98 -4.09
N GLU A 106 1.22 -7.34 -3.56
CA GLU A 106 0.10 -7.87 -4.37
C GLU A 106 -0.54 -6.85 -5.33
N ARG A 107 -0.23 -5.55 -5.23
CA ARG A 107 -0.70 -4.57 -6.23
C ARG A 107 -0.03 -4.77 -7.58
N ALA A 108 1.21 -5.25 -7.58
CA ALA A 108 1.88 -5.59 -8.82
C ALA A 108 1.13 -6.78 -9.45
N GLN A 109 0.68 -6.59 -10.69
CA GLN A 109 -0.06 -7.65 -11.39
C GLN A 109 0.91 -8.66 -12.00
N GLY A 110 2.21 -8.35 -12.06
CA GLY A 110 3.21 -9.23 -12.66
C GLY A 110 2.96 -9.45 -14.15
N THR A 111 2.36 -8.46 -14.81
CA THR A 111 1.96 -8.54 -16.24
C THR A 111 3.05 -8.01 -17.18
N GLY A 112 4.13 -7.46 -16.62
CA GLY A 112 5.23 -6.84 -17.34
C GLY A 112 6.30 -7.83 -17.85
N PRO A 113 7.16 -7.39 -18.78
CA PRO A 113 8.29 -8.20 -19.26
C PRO A 113 9.44 -8.33 -18.25
N LEU A 114 9.48 -7.47 -17.22
CA LEU A 114 10.52 -7.45 -16.18
C LEU A 114 10.00 -7.93 -14.82
N VAL A 115 8.73 -7.63 -14.50
CA VAL A 115 8.05 -8.07 -13.28
C VAL A 115 7.00 -9.10 -13.66
N THR A 116 7.14 -10.30 -13.12
CA THR A 116 6.26 -11.44 -13.43
C THR A 116 5.41 -11.84 -12.23
N GLU A 117 4.28 -12.49 -12.47
CA GLU A 117 3.43 -13.03 -11.39
C GLU A 117 4.21 -13.95 -10.42
N GLN A 118 5.15 -14.74 -10.95
CA GLN A 118 6.01 -15.60 -10.12
C GLN A 118 6.92 -14.78 -9.19
N MET A 119 7.42 -13.65 -9.64
CA MET A 119 8.26 -12.73 -8.86
C MET A 119 7.45 -12.06 -7.75
N VAL A 120 6.29 -11.49 -8.08
CA VAL A 120 5.36 -10.90 -7.11
C VAL A 120 5.00 -11.92 -6.03
N ARG A 121 4.70 -13.15 -6.43
CA ARG A 121 4.41 -14.25 -5.52
C ARG A 121 5.58 -14.63 -4.62
N GLN A 122 6.81 -14.66 -5.13
CA GLN A 122 8.00 -14.94 -4.33
C GLN A 122 8.22 -13.85 -3.27
N GLU A 123 8.03 -12.58 -3.65
CA GLU A 123 8.07 -11.43 -2.75
C GLU A 123 7.01 -11.54 -1.66
N TYR A 124 5.77 -11.80 -2.04
CA TYR A 124 4.68 -11.96 -1.09
C TYR A 124 4.95 -13.10 -0.09
N LEU A 125 5.29 -14.30 -0.58
CA LEU A 125 5.51 -15.46 0.28
C LEU A 125 6.76 -15.31 1.16
N GLY A 126 7.81 -14.67 0.64
CA GLY A 126 9.03 -14.39 1.39
C GLY A 126 8.72 -13.53 2.61
N PHE A 127 8.13 -12.36 2.39
CA PHE A 127 7.75 -11.43 3.46
C PHE A 127 6.68 -12.00 4.38
N ARG A 128 5.62 -12.61 3.83
CA ARG A 128 4.54 -13.20 4.64
C ARG A 128 5.07 -14.23 5.61
N SER A 129 5.92 -15.16 5.14
CA SER A 129 6.45 -16.21 6.01
C SER A 129 7.35 -15.66 7.11
N TRP A 130 8.05 -14.56 6.86
CA TRP A 130 8.86 -13.89 7.86
C TRP A 130 8.02 -13.15 8.91
N ILE A 131 6.96 -12.44 8.47
CA ILE A 131 6.01 -11.77 9.38
C ILE A 131 5.27 -12.79 10.26
N GLU A 132 4.75 -13.88 9.67
CA GLU A 132 4.07 -14.95 10.40
C GLU A 132 4.99 -15.63 11.42
N HIS A 133 6.28 -15.79 11.07
CA HIS A 133 7.27 -16.32 12.00
C HIS A 133 7.50 -15.38 13.19
N GLU A 134 7.68 -14.09 12.95
CA GLU A 134 7.83 -13.13 14.05
C GLU A 134 6.58 -12.99 14.91
N ALA A 135 5.39 -13.05 14.30
CA ALA A 135 4.14 -13.06 15.04
C ALA A 135 4.02 -14.28 15.98
N ALA A 136 4.42 -15.46 15.51
CA ALA A 136 4.33 -16.70 16.29
C ALA A 136 5.47 -16.84 17.32
N CYS A 137 6.71 -16.56 16.92
CA CYS A 137 7.91 -16.87 17.69
C CYS A 137 8.40 -15.67 18.50
N GLY A 138 8.12 -14.44 18.07
CA GLY A 138 8.43 -13.21 18.81
C GLY A 138 9.90 -13.00 19.13
N GLN A 139 10.79 -13.48 18.26
CA GLN A 139 12.23 -13.49 18.52
C GLN A 139 12.86 -12.11 18.35
N CYS A 140 12.24 -11.21 17.57
CA CYS A 140 12.66 -9.81 17.43
C CYS A 140 11.97 -8.82 18.38
N ARG A 141 11.25 -9.26 19.43
CA ARG A 141 10.46 -8.37 20.32
C ARG A 141 11.25 -7.26 21.02
N GLU A 142 12.53 -7.50 21.31
CA GLU A 142 13.39 -6.52 21.99
C GLU A 142 14.10 -5.57 21.02
N ALA A 143 14.02 -5.82 19.72
CA ALA A 143 14.63 -4.97 18.72
C ALA A 143 13.89 -3.64 18.61
N THR A 144 14.65 -2.58 18.39
CA THR A 144 14.14 -1.24 18.16
C THR A 144 14.53 -0.80 16.77
N CYS A 145 13.64 -0.08 16.08
CA CYS A 145 14.05 0.62 14.87
C CYS A 145 15.07 1.71 15.25
N GLY A 146 16.27 1.67 14.68
CA GLY A 146 17.28 2.70 14.91
C GLY A 146 16.91 4.05 14.28
N ASP A 147 17.54 5.12 14.75
CA ASP A 147 17.40 6.47 14.20
C ASP A 147 18.30 6.65 12.96
N GLU A 148 17.86 6.25 11.78
CA GLU A 148 18.32 6.83 10.50
C GLU A 148 17.31 6.47 9.38
N PRO A 149 16.32 7.32 9.09
CA PRO A 149 15.71 7.36 7.78
C PRO A 149 16.76 7.89 6.79
N THR A 150 17.25 7.04 5.89
CA THR A 150 18.30 7.39 4.92
C THR A 150 17.86 8.41 3.88
N GLU A 151 16.57 8.73 3.82
CA GLU A 151 16.02 9.80 3.01
C GLU A 151 14.81 10.39 3.73
N PHE A 152 14.78 11.71 3.89
CA PHE A 152 13.62 12.44 4.37
C PHE A 152 13.05 13.25 3.23
N CYS A 153 11.72 13.25 3.10
CA CYS A 153 11.07 14.21 2.24
C CYS A 153 11.14 15.61 2.87
N ALA A 154 12.15 16.41 2.55
CA ALA A 154 12.27 17.75 3.11
C ALA A 154 11.02 18.61 2.81
N ILE A 155 10.60 19.41 3.79
CA ILE A 155 9.55 20.42 3.63
C ILE A 155 9.92 21.37 2.47
N GLY A 156 8.98 21.58 1.55
CA GLY A 156 9.17 22.46 0.38
C GLY A 156 9.73 21.79 -0.87
N SER A 157 10.21 20.54 -0.78
CA SER A 157 10.50 19.72 -1.96
C SER A 157 9.19 19.37 -2.67
N SER A 158 9.12 19.59 -3.99
CA SER A 158 8.03 19.04 -4.80
C SER A 158 8.19 17.52 -4.86
N PRO A 159 7.28 16.75 -4.27
CA PRO A 159 7.43 15.30 -4.26
C PRO A 159 7.28 14.76 -5.69
N PRO A 160 8.18 13.85 -6.15
CA PRO A 160 8.18 13.37 -7.54
C PRO A 160 6.90 12.60 -7.87
N ASN A 161 6.60 12.45 -9.16
CA ASN A 161 5.42 11.72 -9.67
C ASN A 161 4.13 12.15 -8.96
N SER A 162 3.85 13.45 -8.96
CA SER A 162 2.69 14.03 -8.27
C SER A 162 1.74 14.72 -9.25
N PHE A 163 0.44 14.63 -8.95
CA PHE A 163 -0.60 15.37 -9.65
C PHE A 163 -1.14 16.49 -8.74
N GLY A 164 -1.38 17.66 -9.31
CA GLY A 164 -2.10 18.75 -8.67
C GLY A 164 -3.45 18.96 -9.34
N LEU A 165 -4.21 19.97 -8.92
CA LEU A 165 -5.54 20.26 -9.47
C LEU A 165 -5.55 20.40 -11.01
N ALA A 166 -4.48 20.96 -11.58
CA ALA A 166 -4.37 21.20 -13.01
C ALA A 166 -3.89 19.97 -13.80
N THR A 167 -3.33 18.96 -13.13
CA THR A 167 -2.73 17.78 -13.75
C THR A 167 -3.41 16.48 -13.32
N ASP A 168 -4.51 16.55 -12.56
CA ASP A 168 -5.35 15.40 -12.23
C ASP A 168 -5.93 14.80 -13.53
N PRO A 169 -5.57 13.55 -13.90
CA PRO A 169 -6.15 12.89 -15.07
C PRO A 169 -7.63 12.53 -14.86
N GLY A 170 -8.10 12.52 -13.61
CA GLY A 170 -9.50 12.36 -13.25
C GLY A 170 -10.05 10.95 -13.33
N ASP A 171 -9.17 9.95 -13.50
CA ASP A 171 -9.51 8.53 -13.34
C ASP A 171 -9.56 8.12 -11.85
N CYS A 172 -9.87 6.84 -11.62
CA CYS A 172 -9.96 6.25 -10.30
C CYS A 172 -8.89 5.18 -10.07
N GLU A 173 -7.82 5.20 -10.86
CA GLU A 173 -6.70 4.32 -10.62
C GLU A 173 -6.04 4.69 -9.28
N GLN A 174 -5.70 3.66 -8.50
CA GLN A 174 -5.17 3.89 -7.16
C GLN A 174 -3.90 4.74 -7.18
N GLU A 175 -3.05 4.54 -8.19
CA GLU A 175 -1.81 5.31 -8.39
C GLU A 175 -2.09 6.79 -8.64
N THR A 176 -3.10 7.10 -9.44
CA THR A 176 -3.54 8.47 -9.69
C THR A 176 -3.99 9.14 -8.40
N LEU A 177 -4.80 8.45 -7.59
CA LEU A 177 -5.29 8.98 -6.32
C LEU A 177 -4.15 9.23 -5.31
N GLU A 178 -3.15 8.35 -5.28
CA GLU A 178 -1.95 8.48 -4.44
C GLU A 178 -1.04 9.62 -4.92
N ALA A 179 -0.81 9.73 -6.24
CA ALA A 179 -0.05 10.82 -6.84
C ALA A 179 -0.76 12.18 -6.67
N LEU A 180 -2.10 12.19 -6.72
CA LEU A 180 -2.91 13.38 -6.45
C LEU A 180 -2.83 13.78 -4.97
N PHE A 181 -2.92 12.83 -4.03
CA PHE A 181 -2.71 13.11 -2.60
C PHE A 181 -1.34 13.76 -2.38
N ARG A 182 -0.32 13.18 -2.99
CA ARG A 182 1.08 13.63 -2.92
C ARG A 182 1.23 15.09 -3.39
N GLY A 183 0.62 15.45 -4.52
CA GLY A 183 0.73 16.78 -5.11
C GLY A 183 -0.26 17.83 -4.59
N THR A 184 -1.22 17.44 -3.74
CA THR A 184 -2.24 18.33 -3.18
C THR A 184 -2.09 18.51 -1.67
N ILE A 185 -2.25 17.44 -0.90
CA ILE A 185 -2.27 17.48 0.56
C ILE A 185 -0.85 17.35 1.12
N TYR A 186 -0.10 16.34 0.67
CA TYR A 186 1.21 16.06 1.25
C TYR A 186 2.26 17.12 0.91
N LYS A 187 2.16 17.74 -0.28
CA LYS A 187 3.01 18.88 -0.68
C LYS A 187 2.89 20.06 0.29
N ASP A 188 1.70 20.30 0.85
CA ASP A 188 1.37 21.44 1.70
C ASP A 188 1.24 21.06 3.20
N ARG A 189 1.86 19.93 3.58
CA ARG A 189 1.79 19.36 4.94
C ARG A 189 2.43 20.22 6.03
N ASP A 190 3.31 21.14 5.66
CA ASP A 190 4.05 22.02 6.57
C ASP A 190 3.13 22.84 7.50
N ARG A 191 1.94 23.19 7.01
CA ARG A 191 0.90 23.88 7.79
C ARG A 191 0.32 23.04 8.94
N CYS A 192 0.48 21.73 8.85
CA CYS A 192 -0.13 20.73 9.74
C CYS A 192 0.91 19.99 10.57
N LEU A 193 2.12 19.79 10.03
CA LEU A 193 3.23 19.06 10.64
C LEU A 193 3.50 19.45 12.10
N PRO A 194 3.55 20.75 12.49
CA PRO A 194 3.84 21.12 13.88
C PRO A 194 2.92 20.50 14.94
N CYS A 195 1.74 20.00 14.55
CA CYS A 195 0.79 19.36 15.46
C CYS A 195 0.46 17.90 15.09
N HIS A 196 0.61 17.52 13.82
CA HIS A 196 0.16 16.23 13.28
C HIS A 196 1.30 15.28 12.86
N PHE A 197 2.55 15.60 13.20
CA PHE A 197 3.75 14.84 12.86
C PHE A 197 3.96 13.61 13.75
N VAL A 198 4.18 12.44 13.15
CA VAL A 198 4.26 11.16 13.86
C VAL A 198 5.54 11.06 14.69
N GLU A 199 6.64 11.61 14.19
CA GLU A 199 8.00 11.40 14.69
C GLU A 199 8.35 12.24 15.91
N GLU A 200 7.62 13.34 16.18
CA GLU A 200 7.91 14.22 17.31
C GLU A 200 6.71 14.38 18.23
N GLU A 201 6.95 14.35 19.55
CA GLU A 201 5.94 14.78 20.52
C GLU A 201 5.62 16.26 20.34
N THR A 202 4.40 16.53 19.88
CA THR A 202 3.93 17.89 19.61
C THR A 202 3.40 18.54 20.90
N ALA A 203 3.38 19.87 20.93
CA ALA A 203 2.87 20.65 22.06
C ALA A 203 1.37 20.45 22.33
N ILE A 204 0.63 19.82 21.41
CA ILE A 204 -0.80 19.52 21.51
C ILE A 204 -0.98 18.01 21.58
N SER A 205 -1.04 17.46 22.80
CA SER A 205 -1.01 16.02 23.06
C SER A 205 -2.12 15.22 22.36
N ASP A 206 -3.27 15.85 22.10
CA ASP A 206 -4.49 15.17 21.66
C ASP A 206 -4.70 15.27 20.13
N ALA A 207 -3.80 15.95 19.41
CA ALA A 207 -3.88 16.04 17.96
C ALA A 207 -3.63 14.66 17.30
N PRO A 208 -4.51 14.18 16.41
CA PRO A 208 -4.29 12.91 15.73
C PRO A 208 -3.03 13.00 14.87
N ARG A 209 -2.12 12.03 15.00
CA ARG A 209 -0.87 12.03 14.23
C ARG A 209 -1.03 11.23 12.95
N PHE A 210 -0.71 11.85 11.82
CA PHE A 210 -0.97 11.27 10.51
C PHE A 210 -0.06 11.78 9.39
N PHE A 211 0.84 12.74 9.64
CA PHE A 211 1.90 13.05 8.71
C PHE A 211 3.22 12.43 9.18
N THR A 212 3.94 11.83 8.27
CA THR A 212 5.27 11.26 8.49
C THR A 212 6.18 11.72 7.36
N GLU A 213 7.44 11.98 7.68
CA GLU A 213 8.49 12.30 6.71
C GLU A 213 9.52 11.18 6.61
N ARG A 214 9.27 10.07 7.31
CA ARG A 214 10.10 8.88 7.26
C ARG A 214 10.09 8.26 5.86
N GLY A 215 11.29 7.98 5.38
CA GLY A 215 11.52 7.49 4.03
C GLY A 215 11.40 8.58 2.97
N GLY A 216 11.65 8.19 1.71
CA GLY A 216 11.49 9.08 0.57
C GLY A 216 10.06 9.64 0.46
N CYS A 217 9.90 10.73 -0.31
CA CYS A 217 8.60 11.42 -0.47
C CYS A 217 7.44 10.51 -0.91
N GLY A 218 7.72 9.43 -1.65
CA GLY A 218 6.71 8.45 -2.03
C GLY A 218 6.12 7.71 -0.83
N VAL A 219 6.99 7.17 0.02
CA VAL A 219 6.66 6.38 1.21
C VAL A 219 5.94 7.24 2.25
N GLY A 220 6.55 8.36 2.66
CA GLY A 220 5.94 9.25 3.65
C GLY A 220 4.56 9.78 3.22
N SER A 221 4.39 10.09 1.94
CA SER A 221 3.10 10.51 1.37
C SER A 221 2.05 9.43 1.47
N LEU A 222 2.38 8.20 1.07
CA LEU A 222 1.44 7.08 1.06
C LEU A 222 1.07 6.66 2.49
N ALA A 223 2.05 6.59 3.38
CA ALA A 223 1.83 6.32 4.80
C ALA A 223 0.91 7.39 5.42
N SER A 224 1.13 8.66 5.09
CA SER A 224 0.29 9.77 5.58
C SER A 224 -1.15 9.69 5.07
N MET A 225 -1.34 9.42 3.77
CA MET A 225 -2.67 9.22 3.18
C MET A 225 -3.43 8.11 3.89
N ARG A 226 -2.78 6.97 4.12
CA ARG A 226 -3.39 5.81 4.80
C ARG A 226 -3.72 6.10 6.25
N ALA A 227 -2.86 6.81 6.97
CA ALA A 227 -3.13 7.23 8.34
C ALA A 227 -4.37 8.13 8.42
N ILE A 228 -4.51 9.09 7.50
CA ILE A 228 -5.69 9.96 7.38
C ILE A 228 -6.96 9.12 7.15
N LEU A 229 -6.91 8.16 6.23
CA LEU A 229 -8.05 7.30 5.89
C LEU A 229 -8.44 6.37 7.05
N ARG A 230 -7.48 5.68 7.66
CA ARG A 230 -7.71 4.76 8.80
C ARG A 230 -8.30 5.48 10.01
N ARG A 231 -7.95 6.75 10.21
CA ARG A 231 -8.49 7.59 11.29
C ARG A 231 -9.89 8.14 11.00
N GLY A 232 -10.46 7.86 9.83
CA GLY A 232 -11.79 8.33 9.45
C GLY A 232 -11.87 9.84 9.26
N LEU A 233 -10.75 10.50 8.90
CA LEU A 233 -10.73 11.94 8.68
C LEU A 233 -11.39 12.36 7.36
N VAL A 234 -11.62 11.38 6.48
CA VAL A 234 -12.34 11.53 5.21
C VAL A 234 -13.69 10.83 5.32
N ASN A 235 -14.76 11.58 5.12
CA ASN A 235 -16.12 11.05 5.08
C ASN A 235 -16.49 10.72 3.63
N ILE A 236 -16.32 9.47 3.23
CA ILE A 236 -16.56 9.01 1.84
C ILE A 236 -18.00 9.29 1.38
N LYS A 237 -18.98 9.22 2.28
CA LYS A 237 -20.40 9.39 1.92
C LYS A 237 -20.79 10.86 1.76
N ASN A 238 -20.20 11.72 2.60
CA ASN A 238 -20.45 13.16 2.65
C ASN A 238 -19.09 13.87 2.68
N PRO A 239 -18.36 13.96 1.55
CA PRO A 239 -16.99 14.47 1.50
C PRO A 239 -16.82 15.86 2.11
N GLU A 240 -17.82 16.73 1.99
CA GLU A 240 -17.86 18.06 2.60
C GLU A 240 -17.87 18.03 4.14
N GLN A 241 -18.27 16.90 4.74
CA GLN A 241 -18.26 16.67 6.18
C GLN A 241 -16.96 16.02 6.68
N SER A 242 -15.93 15.93 5.83
CA SER A 242 -14.64 15.37 6.22
C SER A 242 -13.93 16.28 7.23
N PHE A 243 -13.49 15.72 8.36
CA PHE A 243 -12.71 16.48 9.34
C PHE A 243 -11.41 17.03 8.76
N LEU A 244 -10.84 16.37 7.75
CA LEU A 244 -9.68 16.86 7.01
C LEU A 244 -9.94 18.21 6.30
N LEU A 245 -11.19 18.54 6.00
CA LEU A 245 -11.60 19.84 5.42
C LEU A 245 -12.07 20.81 6.51
N LEU A 246 -12.92 20.33 7.42
CA LEU A 246 -13.63 21.20 8.35
C LEU A 246 -12.76 21.71 9.51
N LYS A 247 -11.87 20.88 10.07
CA LYS A 247 -10.99 21.31 11.18
C LYS A 247 -10.02 22.43 10.79
N PRO A 248 -9.30 22.37 9.66
CA PRO A 248 -8.37 23.44 9.31
C PRO A 248 -9.06 24.71 8.75
N LEU A 249 -10.35 24.67 8.39
CA LEU A 249 -11.09 25.82 7.88
C LEU A 249 -11.59 26.71 9.01
N ALA A 250 -11.55 28.03 8.81
CA ALA A 250 -12.07 29.01 9.76
C ALA A 250 -13.57 28.82 10.04
N GLU A 251 -13.97 28.91 11.31
CA GLU A 251 -15.37 28.79 11.74
C GLU A 251 -16.28 29.81 11.04
N SER A 252 -15.76 31.02 10.77
CA SER A 252 -16.49 32.06 10.05
C SER A 252 -16.85 31.71 8.61
N ASP A 253 -16.21 30.67 8.04
CA ASP A 253 -16.42 30.18 6.69
C ASP A 253 -16.97 28.75 6.66
N GLY A 254 -17.61 28.31 7.75
CA GLY A 254 -18.24 26.99 7.84
C GLY A 254 -17.34 25.86 8.35
N GLY A 255 -16.12 26.18 8.78
CA GLY A 255 -15.22 25.24 9.44
C GLY A 255 -15.64 24.90 10.88
N MET A 256 -14.77 24.16 11.57
CA MET A 256 -14.98 23.68 12.94
C MET A 256 -13.86 24.13 13.87
N PRO A 257 -14.10 24.24 15.19
CA PRO A 257 -13.07 24.55 16.15
C PRO A 257 -11.85 23.63 16.03
N HIS A 258 -10.67 24.24 15.91
CA HIS A 258 -9.38 23.56 15.84
C HIS A 258 -8.37 24.24 16.76
N GLU A 259 -7.85 23.48 17.73
CA GLU A 259 -6.96 24.00 18.76
C GLU A 259 -5.64 24.57 18.21
N GLY A 260 -5.18 24.06 17.06
CA GLY A 260 -4.03 24.59 16.34
C GLY A 260 -4.30 25.90 15.57
N GLY A 261 -5.52 26.42 15.64
CA GLY A 261 -6.00 27.57 14.88
C GLY A 261 -6.28 27.27 13.41
N ASP A 262 -6.94 28.21 12.75
CA ASP A 262 -7.32 28.12 11.35
C ASP A 262 -6.08 28.01 10.44
N LYS A 263 -6.09 27.03 9.52
CA LYS A 263 -5.06 26.88 8.48
C LYS A 263 -5.52 27.42 7.14
N PHE A 264 -6.85 27.49 6.94
CA PHE A 264 -7.52 28.07 5.79
C PHE A 264 -8.52 29.10 6.28
N LEU A 265 -8.37 30.34 5.84
CA LEU A 265 -9.29 31.42 6.24
C LEU A 265 -10.60 31.40 5.44
N LYS A 266 -10.57 30.81 4.24
CA LYS A 266 -11.71 30.75 3.31
C LYS A 266 -11.67 29.51 2.44
N GLU A 267 -12.84 29.06 1.96
CA GLU A 267 -13.00 27.96 1.02
C GLU A 267 -12.36 28.24 -0.36
N ASN A 268 -12.15 29.51 -0.71
CA ASN A 268 -11.47 29.88 -1.94
C ASN A 268 -9.94 29.93 -1.82
N ASP A 269 -9.38 29.65 -0.64
CA ASP A 269 -7.94 29.47 -0.44
C ASP A 269 -7.44 28.35 -1.36
N SER A 270 -6.33 28.58 -2.04
CA SER A 270 -5.77 27.61 -2.99
C SER A 270 -5.42 26.27 -2.33
N HIS A 271 -4.97 26.29 -1.08
CA HIS A 271 -4.62 25.08 -0.34
C HIS A 271 -5.87 24.34 0.13
N TYR A 272 -6.91 25.05 0.60
CA TYR A 272 -8.19 24.41 0.91
C TYR A 272 -8.76 23.70 -0.33
N ARG A 273 -8.71 24.37 -1.49
CA ARG A 273 -9.16 23.79 -2.76
C ARG A 273 -8.37 22.55 -3.15
N SER A 274 -7.06 22.48 -2.88
CA SER A 274 -6.27 21.27 -3.06
C SER A 274 -6.75 20.11 -2.20
N PHE A 275 -7.00 20.37 -0.91
CA PHE A 275 -7.48 19.37 0.03
C PHE A 275 -8.87 18.88 -0.37
N ALA A 276 -9.79 19.82 -0.65
CA ALA A 276 -11.14 19.52 -1.10
C ALA A 276 -11.11 18.68 -2.38
N HIS A 277 -10.35 19.11 -3.40
CA HIS A 277 -10.26 18.40 -4.67
C HIS A 277 -9.91 16.92 -4.49
N TRP A 278 -8.88 16.62 -3.68
CA TRP A 278 -8.51 15.23 -3.41
C TRP A 278 -9.60 14.49 -2.61
N VAL A 279 -10.17 15.09 -1.56
CA VAL A 279 -11.23 14.47 -0.75
C VAL A 279 -12.46 14.10 -1.59
N PHE A 280 -12.91 15.00 -2.47
CA PHE A 280 -14.03 14.76 -3.37
C PHE A 280 -13.68 13.68 -4.40
N ARG A 281 -12.52 13.78 -5.08
CA ARG A 281 -12.05 12.77 -6.06
C ARG A 281 -11.98 11.38 -5.45
N TYR A 282 -11.36 11.25 -4.28
CA TYR A 282 -11.23 9.98 -3.59
C TYR A 282 -12.61 9.41 -3.24
N SER A 283 -13.49 10.23 -2.67
CA SER A 283 -14.84 9.82 -2.25
C SER A 283 -15.73 9.38 -3.43
N ASP A 284 -15.64 10.08 -4.56
CA ASP A 284 -16.34 9.73 -5.80
C ASP A 284 -15.88 8.36 -6.33
N CYS A 285 -14.56 8.14 -6.36
CA CYS A 285 -13.99 6.86 -6.80
C CYS A 285 -14.37 5.69 -5.88
N GLN A 286 -14.34 5.89 -4.56
CA GLN A 286 -14.78 4.86 -3.60
C GLN A 286 -16.28 4.56 -3.73
N THR A 287 -17.10 5.59 -3.96
CA THR A 287 -18.55 5.41 -4.14
C THR A 287 -18.88 4.71 -5.46
N ALA A 288 -18.10 4.96 -6.53
CA ALA A 288 -18.26 4.28 -7.81
C ALA A 288 -17.88 2.80 -7.72
N ALA A 289 -16.80 2.46 -7.02
CA ALA A 289 -16.35 1.08 -6.81
C ALA A 289 -17.31 0.23 -5.95
N ALA A 290 -18.13 0.88 -5.11
CA ALA A 290 -19.11 0.20 -4.25
C ALA A 290 -20.45 -0.11 -4.94
N LYS A 291 -20.63 0.26 -6.21
CA LYS A 291 -21.84 0.01 -7.01
C LYS A 291 -21.66 -1.17 -7.95
#